data_AF-A0A1Z5KZZ1-F1
#
_entry.id   AF-A0A1Z5KZZ1-F1
#
_cell.length_a   1.000
_cell.length_b   1.000
_cell.length_c   1.000
_cell.angle_alpha   90.00
_cell.angle_beta   90.00
_cell.angle_gamma   90.00
#
_symmetry.space_group_name_H-M   'P 1'
#
loop_
_entity.id
_entity.type
_entity.pdbx_description
1 polymer ?
#
loop_
_entity_poly.entity_id
_entity_poly.type
_entity_poly.pdbx_seq_one_letter_code
_entity_poly.pdbx_strand_id
1 'polypeptide(L)'
;MCKRMEPRSFELSLPRFTVQSQMDLKGVLQTMGVKSLFSSAEADLTGMSKDGGLAAGQAREASGTSPVECGVPGRHVQTHGAEVFRAFSAA
;
A
#
# COMPACT_ATOMS: atom_id res chain seq x y z
N MET A 1 24.43 -13.31 -13.89
CA MET A 1 23.65 -14.37 -14.58
C MET A 1 22.33 -14.57 -13.83
N CYS A 2 21.18 -14.26 -14.43
CA CYS A 2 19.87 -14.58 -13.85
C CYS A 2 19.45 -15.98 -14.33
N LYS A 3 19.23 -16.92 -13.41
CA LYS A 3 18.66 -18.23 -13.76
C LYS A 3 17.20 -18.04 -14.18
N ARG A 4 16.87 -18.48 -15.39
CA ARG A 4 15.51 -18.49 -15.90
C ARG A 4 14.78 -19.72 -15.36
N MET A 5 13.53 -19.53 -14.94
CA MET A 5 12.66 -20.61 -14.53
C MET A 5 12.21 -21.38 -15.77
N GLU A 6 12.41 -22.70 -15.79
CA GLU A 6 11.95 -23.58 -16.85
C GLU A 6 10.63 -24.25 -16.44
N PRO A 7 9.60 -24.28 -17.31
CA PRO A 7 8.32 -24.91 -16.99
C PRO A 7 8.49 -26.41 -16.69
N ARG A 8 7.86 -26.90 -15.62
CA ARG A 8 7.83 -28.32 -15.25
C ARG A 8 6.45 -28.69 -14.73
N SER A 9 6.00 -29.91 -15.04
CA SER A 9 4.76 -30.47 -14.53
C SER A 9 5.00 -31.18 -13.20
N PHE A 10 4.21 -30.86 -12.18
CA PHE A 10 4.22 -31.49 -10.87
C PHE A 10 2.87 -31.28 -10.18
N GLU A 11 2.48 -32.21 -9.31
CA GLU A 11 1.31 -32.06 -8.45
C GLU A 11 1.68 -31.18 -7.25
N LEU A 12 1.06 -30.00 -7.16
CA LEU A 12 1.27 -29.04 -6.08
C LEU A 12 0.00 -28.95 -5.23
N SER A 13 0.13 -29.22 -3.93
CA SER A 13 -0.92 -28.92 -2.96
C SER A 13 -0.55 -27.65 -2.20
N LEU A 14 -1.28 -26.55 -2.44
CA LEU A 14 -1.14 -25.32 -1.66
C LEU A 14 -2.28 -25.21 -0.65
N PRO A 15 -2.00 -24.96 0.64
CA PRO A 15 -3.03 -24.76 1.63
C PRO A 15 -3.81 -23.48 1.34
N ARG A 16 -5.09 -23.47 1.69
CA ARG A 16 -5.94 -22.29 1.61
C ARG A 16 -5.54 -21.31 2.72
N PHE A 17 -5.04 -20.14 2.36
CA PHE A 17 -4.72 -19.08 3.32
C PHE A 17 -5.26 -17.72 2.86
N THR A 18 -5.59 -16.88 3.83
CA THR A 18 -5.92 -15.47 3.65
C THR A 18 -4.71 -14.66 4.09
N VAL A 19 -4.20 -13.76 3.25
CA VAL A 19 -3.14 -12.82 3.66
C VAL A 19 -3.79 -11.49 3.94
N GLN A 20 -3.52 -10.94 5.12
CA GLN A 20 -3.78 -9.55 5.43
C GLN A 20 -2.46 -8.89 5.74
N SER A 21 -2.19 -7.77 5.07
CA SER A 21 -1.03 -6.93 5.31
C SER A 21 -1.51 -5.56 5.75
N GLN A 22 -0.96 -5.09 6.87
CA GLN A 22 -1.09 -3.71 7.30
C GLN A 22 0.33 -3.17 7.52
N MET A 23 0.69 -2.12 6.79
CA MET A 23 2.00 -1.48 6.91
C MET A 23 1.83 -0.02 7.27
N ASP A 24 2.56 0.44 8.30
CA ASP A 24 2.73 1.87 8.57
C ASP A 24 3.82 2.40 7.65
N LEU A 25 3.41 3.16 6.63
CA LEU A 25 4.29 3.69 5.61
C LEU A 25 5.00 4.97 6.07
N LYS A 26 4.60 5.59 7.18
CA LYS A 26 5.16 6.89 7.58
C LYS A 26 6.68 6.80 7.76
N GLY A 27 7.15 5.82 8.53
CA GLY A 27 8.58 5.63 8.78
C GLY A 27 9.35 5.23 7.52
N VAL A 28 8.75 4.39 6.68
CA VAL A 28 9.35 3.96 5.39
C VAL A 28 9.51 5.17 4.46
N LEU A 29 8.46 5.97 4.29
CA LEU A 29 8.45 7.16 3.45
C LEU A 29 9.43 8.22 3.97
N GLN A 30 9.50 8.44 5.29
CA GLN A 30 10.50 9.33 5.90
C GLN A 30 11.94 8.84 5.64
N THR A 31 12.18 7.53 5.70
CA THR A 31 13.49 6.93 5.41
C THR A 31 13.86 7.07 3.93
N MET A 32 12.87 6.99 3.03
CA MET A 32 13.05 7.23 1.60
C MET A 32 13.17 8.72 1.22
N GLY A 33 13.13 9.64 2.20
CA GLY A 33 13.35 11.08 2.00
C GLY A 33 12.08 11.93 2.00
N VAL A 34 10.89 11.33 2.07
CA VAL A 34 9.61 12.02 2.14
C VAL A 34 9.34 12.43 3.59
N LYS A 35 10.08 13.43 4.07
CA LYS A 35 10.01 13.92 5.47
C LYS A 35 9.12 15.15 5.61
N SER A 36 9.25 16.11 4.69
CA SER A 36 8.53 17.38 4.72
C SER A 36 7.01 17.20 4.73
N LEU A 37 6.50 16.22 4.00
CA LEU A 37 5.07 15.87 3.95
C LEU A 37 4.46 15.59 5.35
N PHE A 38 5.25 15.09 6.30
CA PHE A 38 4.82 14.73 7.65
C PHE A 38 5.21 15.77 8.71
N SER A 39 5.83 16.89 8.31
CA SER A 39 6.29 17.96 9.19
C SER A 39 5.34 19.16 9.08
N SER A 40 4.65 19.53 10.17
CA SER A 40 3.72 20.66 10.14
C SER A 40 4.38 22.01 9.80
N ALA A 41 5.69 22.13 9.98
CA ALA A 41 6.44 23.34 9.64
C ALA A 41 6.91 23.37 8.17
N GLU A 42 7.04 22.22 7.53
CA GLU A 42 7.68 22.09 6.21
C GLU A 42 6.75 21.48 5.14
N ALA A 43 5.58 20.98 5.53
CA ALA A 43 4.60 20.40 4.63
C ALA A 43 3.97 21.48 3.74
N ASP A 44 4.30 21.46 2.46
CA ASP A 44 3.64 22.27 1.44
C ASP A 44 2.57 21.43 0.73
N LEU A 45 1.33 21.59 1.19
CA LEU A 45 0.12 21.00 0.59
C LEU A 45 -0.81 22.09 0.03
N THR A 46 -0.26 23.24 -0.37
CA THR A 46 -1.02 24.38 -0.91
C THR A 46 -1.80 24.04 -2.19
N GLY A 47 -1.37 23.01 -2.92
CA GLY A 47 -2.11 22.45 -4.06
C GLY A 47 -3.43 21.75 -3.69
N MET A 48 -3.61 21.35 -2.43
CA MET A 48 -4.83 20.71 -1.91
C MET A 48 -5.71 21.65 -1.09
N SER A 49 -5.11 22.59 -0.34
CA SER A 49 -5.83 23.63 0.39
C SER A 49 -5.08 24.96 0.30
N LYS A 50 -5.79 26.00 -0.12
CA LYS A 50 -5.24 27.36 -0.28
C LYS A 50 -4.87 28.00 1.05
N ASP A 51 -5.49 27.55 2.14
CA ASP A 51 -5.28 28.10 3.49
C ASP A 51 -4.01 27.55 4.16
N GLY A 52 -3.31 26.61 3.50
CA GLY A 52 -2.10 25.99 4.04
C GLY A 52 -2.36 25.20 5.32
N GLY A 53 -1.32 25.00 6.13
CA GLY A 53 -1.42 24.38 7.46
C GLY A 53 -1.76 22.88 7.46
N LEU A 54 -1.71 22.22 6.31
CA LEU A 54 -1.96 20.79 6.19
C LEU A 54 -0.66 20.02 6.22
N ALA A 55 -0.62 18.97 7.04
CA ALA A 55 0.43 17.96 7.01
C ALA A 55 -0.16 16.56 7.06
N ALA A 56 0.55 15.59 6.50
CA ALA A 56 0.18 14.19 6.63
C ALA A 56 0.43 13.72 8.07
N GLY A 57 -0.61 13.22 8.74
CA GLY A 57 -0.45 12.65 10.08
C GLY A 57 0.06 11.22 10.02
N GLN A 58 -0.61 10.40 9.20
CA GLN A 58 -0.36 8.97 9.08
C GLN A 58 -0.53 8.50 7.63
N ALA A 59 0.33 7.56 7.24
CA ALA A 59 0.26 6.84 5.98
C ALA A 59 0.17 5.34 6.29
N ARG A 60 -0.89 4.69 5.85
CA ARG A 60 -1.11 3.25 6.06
C ARG A 60 -1.44 2.59 4.74
N GLU A 61 -0.88 1.41 4.54
CA GLU A 61 -1.31 0.50 3.49
C GLU A 61 -1.99 -0.68 4.16
N ALA A 62 -3.23 -0.95 3.75
CA ALA A 62 -3.93 -2.18 4.09
C ALA A 62 -4.21 -2.94 2.78
N SER A 63 -3.80 -4.20 2.72
CA SER A 63 -4.07 -5.08 1.59
C SER A 63 -4.55 -6.43 2.11
N GLY A 64 -5.64 -6.93 1.55
CA GLY A 64 -6.23 -8.21 1.91
C GLY A 64 -6.39 -9.08 0.68
N THR A 65 -5.85 -10.29 0.73
CA THR A 65 -6.08 -11.33 -0.29
C THR A 65 -6.85 -12.48 0.34
N SER A 66 -8.08 -12.69 -0.15
CA SER A 66 -8.88 -13.84 0.23
C SER A 66 -8.71 -14.95 -0.81
N PRO A 67 -8.58 -16.22 -0.42
CA PRO A 67 -8.47 -17.32 -1.36
C PRO A 67 -9.83 -17.54 -2.04
N VAL A 68 -9.90 -17.15 -3.32
CA VAL A 68 -11.06 -17.42 -4.19
C VAL A 68 -10.94 -18.82 -4.78
N GLU A 69 -11.96 -19.63 -4.56
CA GLU A 69 -12.21 -20.84 -5.32
C GLU A 69 -13.62 -20.71 -5.89
N CYS A 70 -13.71 -20.39 -7.18
CA CYS A 70 -14.69 -20.98 -8.08
C CYS A 70 -14.25 -20.66 -9.51
N GLY A 71 -14.04 -21.70 -10.31
CA GLY A 71 -13.44 -21.62 -11.64
C GLY A 71 -14.12 -20.60 -12.55
N VAL A 72 -13.38 -19.56 -12.92
CA VAL A 72 -13.68 -18.74 -14.10
C VAL A 72 -12.36 -18.48 -14.81
N PRO A 73 -12.16 -19.00 -16.04
CA PRO A 73 -10.98 -18.65 -16.82
C PRO A 73 -11.02 -17.15 -17.14
N GLY A 74 -10.07 -16.38 -16.61
CA GLY A 74 -9.70 -15.07 -17.15
C GLY A 74 -10.14 -13.80 -16.40
N ARG A 75 -10.50 -13.84 -15.10
CA ARG A 75 -10.63 -12.60 -14.31
C ARG A 75 -9.89 -12.67 -12.98
N HIS A 76 -8.75 -11.98 -12.95
CA HIS A 76 -8.04 -11.63 -11.73
C HIS A 76 -8.63 -10.29 -11.23
N VAL A 77 -9.56 -10.33 -10.26
CA VAL A 77 -9.97 -9.12 -9.54
C VAL A 77 -9.04 -8.98 -8.34
N GLN A 78 -8.11 -8.04 -8.44
CA GLN A 78 -7.34 -7.58 -7.29
C GLN A 78 -8.06 -6.37 -6.70
N THR A 79 -8.75 -6.56 -5.57
CA THR A 79 -9.24 -5.45 -4.78
C THR A 79 -8.09 -4.89 -3.94
N HIS A 80 -7.34 -3.93 -4.49
CA HIS A 80 -6.44 -3.09 -3.69
C HIS A 80 -7.28 -1.99 -3.04
N GLY A 81 -7.73 -2.22 -1.80
CA GLY A 81 -8.37 -1.20 -0.98
C GLY A 81 -7.31 -0.33 -0.32
N ALA A 82 -6.83 0.70 -1.01
CA ALA A 82 -5.80 1.59 -0.49
C ALA A 82 -6.46 2.78 0.23
N GLU A 83 -6.44 2.81 1.56
CA GLU A 83 -6.83 3.99 2.36
C GLU A 83 -5.55 4.70 2.82
N VAL A 84 -5.05 5.62 1.98
CA VAL A 84 -3.60 5.90 1.93
C VAL A 84 -3.14 7.01 2.87
N PHE A 85 -3.98 8.01 3.20
CA PHE A 85 -3.53 9.14 4.02
C PHE A 85 -4.64 9.75 4.87
N ARG A 86 -4.32 10.02 6.13
CA ARG A 86 -5.13 10.90 7.00
C ARG A 86 -4.36 12.20 7.22
N ALA A 87 -4.89 13.29 6.66
CA ALA A 87 -4.40 14.64 6.87
C ALA A 87 -5.00 15.23 8.15
N PHE A 88 -4.21 16.05 8.85
CA PHE A 88 -4.69 16.86 9.97
C PHE A 88 -4.36 18.33 9.69
N SER A 89 -5.25 19.23 10.10
CA SER A 89 -5.02 20.67 10.11
C SER A 89 -4.15 20.99 11.32
N ALA A 90 -2.99 21.59 11.11
CA ALA A 90 -2.21 22.20 12.17
C ALA A 90 -2.83 23.57 12.46
N ALA A 91 -3.46 23.70 13.63
CA ALA A 91 -3.93 24.97 14.17
C ALA A 91 -2.77 25.78 14.72
#